data_AF-A0A523TI93-F1
#
_entry.id   AF-A0A523TI93-F1
#
_cell.length_a   1.000
_cell.length_b   1.000
_cell.length_c   1.000
_cell.angle_alpha   90.00
_cell.angle_beta   90.00
_cell.angle_gamma   90.00
#
_symmetry.space_group_name_H-M   'P 1'
#
loop_
_entity.id
_entity.type
_entity.pdbx_description
1 polymer ?
#
loop_
_entity_poly.entity_id
_entity_poly.type
_entity_poly.pdbx_seq_one_letter_code
_entity_poly.pdbx_strand_id
1 'polypeptide(L)'
;MQKRKVNLLLIWFIVIITLQLSFGIRALTTQFDLNNRHNIASELLEVPQIDTPTAITDQILILFVDGMRYDKMLEANTPNMDSLMANGTTFSNYRVILPSYSRVNYAAFSTGSTTNMTNVFANGYDDELELPTLYSLIDSNDLNKSLISDEGGWAKFLGKDSDVTVYVDTISHSLQEGLEVKDAALATIPGNFSNIQFIGFDDVDAAGHDFGAASSTYIQMIENTDSYIGEILDLYDSLGQLDNTTIVLFSDHGHEDIGGHGGETIAQTHGSFILAGKGVTNKG
;
A
#
# COMPACT_ATOMS: atom_id res chain seq x y z
N MET A 1 11.56 -15.72 21.69
CA MET A 1 12.07 -14.33 21.76
C MET A 1 12.14 -13.72 20.35
N GLN A 2 11.19 -14.04 19.45
CA GLN A 2 11.42 -13.88 18.00
C GLN A 2 10.13 -13.94 17.13
N LYS A 3 9.00 -13.43 17.64
CA LYS A 3 7.68 -13.45 16.93
C LYS A 3 6.84 -12.17 17.14
N ARG A 4 7.45 -11.07 17.61
CA ARG A 4 6.80 -9.85 18.11
C ARG A 4 6.29 -8.84 17.07
N LYS A 5 6.66 -8.81 15.78
CA LYS A 5 6.40 -7.56 15.01
C LYS A 5 5.36 -7.52 13.88
N VAL A 6 4.62 -8.59 13.56
CA VAL A 6 3.86 -8.60 12.27
C VAL A 6 2.47 -7.97 12.47
N ASN A 7 1.89 -8.13 13.66
CA ASN A 7 0.47 -7.81 13.89
C ASN A 7 0.20 -6.39 14.40
N LEU A 8 1.25 -5.57 14.57
CA LEU A 8 1.10 -4.13 14.78
C LEU A 8 0.38 -3.50 13.57
N LEU A 9 0.70 -3.95 12.36
CA LEU A 9 0.17 -3.46 11.10
C LEU A 9 -1.33 -3.48 10.95
N LEU A 10 -1.91 -4.67 11.08
CA LEU A 10 -3.32 -4.89 10.74
C LEU A 10 -4.24 -4.22 11.76
N ILE A 11 -3.81 -4.16 13.02
CA ILE A 11 -4.55 -3.51 14.11
C ILE A 11 -4.39 -1.99 14.01
N TRP A 12 -3.19 -1.48 13.69
CA TRP A 12 -3.02 -0.08 13.33
C TRP A 12 -3.93 0.29 12.18
N PHE A 13 -3.96 -0.51 11.12
CA PHE A 13 -4.78 -0.26 9.93
C PHE A 13 -6.30 -0.20 10.24
N ILE A 14 -6.80 -1.08 11.11
CA ILE A 14 -8.21 -1.05 11.57
C ILE A 14 -8.48 0.12 12.51
N VAL A 15 -7.54 0.47 13.40
CA VAL A 15 -7.64 1.64 14.28
C VAL A 15 -7.61 2.94 13.46
N ILE A 16 -6.78 3.02 12.41
CA ILE A 16 -6.70 4.13 11.47
C ILE A 16 -8.02 4.29 10.71
N ILE A 17 -8.59 3.21 10.15
CA ILE A 17 -9.89 3.25 9.48
C ILE A 17 -11.00 3.70 10.45
N THR A 18 -10.99 3.20 11.68
CA THR A 18 -11.99 3.55 12.69
C THR A 18 -11.83 5.01 13.16
N LEU A 19 -10.59 5.50 13.30
CA LEU A 19 -10.30 6.90 13.60
C LEU A 19 -10.68 7.81 12.44
N GLN A 20 -10.46 7.42 11.17
CA GLN A 20 -10.89 8.19 10.01
C GLN A 20 -12.42 8.34 9.95
N LEU A 21 -13.18 7.28 10.29
CA LEU A 21 -14.64 7.36 10.40
C LEU A 21 -15.10 8.21 11.61
N SER A 22 -14.34 8.22 12.70
CA SER A 22 -14.65 8.97 13.92
C SER A 22 -14.28 10.46 13.84
N PHE A 23 -13.19 10.79 13.13
CA PHE A 23 -12.72 12.15 12.88
C PHE A 23 -13.53 12.86 11.79
N GLY A 24 -14.22 12.14 10.90
CA GLY A 24 -15.20 12.74 9.99
C GLY A 24 -16.32 13.51 10.72
N ILE A 25 -16.66 13.11 11.96
CA ILE A 25 -17.66 13.79 12.79
C ILE A 25 -17.03 14.89 13.67
N ARG A 26 -15.75 14.75 14.07
CA ARG A 26 -15.03 15.77 14.87
C ARG A 26 -14.43 16.90 14.05
N ALA A 27 -14.08 16.69 12.77
CA ALA A 27 -13.52 17.71 11.89
C ALA A 27 -14.48 18.91 11.67
N LEU A 28 -15.79 18.70 11.84
CA LEU A 28 -16.80 19.77 11.86
C LEU A 28 -16.76 20.63 13.15
N THR A 29 -16.16 20.12 14.24
CA THR A 29 -16.06 20.83 15.52
C THR A 29 -14.67 21.41 15.81
N THR A 30 -13.59 20.85 15.24
CA THR A 30 -12.20 21.31 15.52
C THR A 30 -11.74 22.49 14.65
N GLN A 31 -12.56 22.97 13.73
CA GLN A 31 -12.26 24.18 12.92
C GLN A 31 -12.20 25.48 13.77
N PHE A 32 -12.41 25.39 15.08
CA PHE A 32 -12.44 26.53 15.99
C PHE A 32 -11.19 26.76 16.86
N ASP A 33 -10.13 25.94 16.78
CA ASP A 33 -9.00 26.10 17.72
C ASP A 33 -7.59 25.83 17.12
N LEU A 34 -7.29 26.43 15.96
CA LEU A 34 -5.97 26.35 15.33
C LEU A 34 -5.00 27.49 15.72
N ASN A 35 -5.21 28.18 16.84
CA ASN A 35 -4.29 29.24 17.30
C ASN A 35 -3.39 28.87 18.48
N ASN A 36 -3.43 27.62 18.96
CA ASN A 36 -2.50 27.16 19.99
C ASN A 36 -1.74 25.91 19.53
N ARG A 37 -0.50 26.10 19.09
CA ARG A 37 0.47 25.01 18.94
C ARG A 37 0.75 24.42 20.33
N HIS A 38 -0.05 23.46 20.78
CA HIS A 38 0.31 22.57 21.88
C HIS A 38 1.11 21.39 21.33
N ASN A 39 2.19 21.04 22.03
CA ASN A 39 3.05 19.90 21.74
C ASN A 39 2.24 18.59 21.76
N ILE A 40 1.72 18.17 20.60
CA ILE A 40 0.98 16.90 20.46
C ILE A 40 1.90 15.69 20.72
N ALA A 41 3.22 15.86 20.62
CA ALA A 41 4.21 14.81 20.87
C ALA A 41 4.19 14.27 22.32
N SER A 42 3.73 15.04 23.31
CA SER A 42 3.66 14.60 24.72
C SER A 42 2.28 14.09 25.15
N GLU A 43 1.26 14.23 24.30
CA GLU A 43 -0.14 13.82 24.58
C GLU A 43 -0.56 12.54 23.84
N LEU A 44 0.39 11.80 23.24
CA LEU A 44 0.17 10.41 22.84
C LEU A 44 0.14 9.55 24.11
N LEU A 45 -1.02 9.63 24.75
CA LEU A 45 -1.53 8.94 25.92
C LEU A 45 -1.24 7.45 25.90
N GLU A 46 -0.98 6.90 27.08
CA GLU A 46 -0.90 5.48 27.41
C GLU A 46 -1.81 4.63 26.51
N VAL A 47 -1.20 3.91 25.56
CA VAL A 47 -1.91 2.93 24.74
C VAL A 47 -2.47 1.87 25.69
N PRO A 48 -3.80 1.65 25.73
CA PRO A 48 -4.40 0.68 26.64
C PRO A 48 -3.71 -0.68 26.49
N GLN A 49 -3.25 -1.25 27.61
CA GLN A 49 -2.80 -2.65 27.66
C GLN A 49 -4.02 -3.55 27.45
N ILE A 50 -4.31 -3.89 26.20
CA ILE A 50 -5.29 -4.93 25.85
C ILE A 50 -4.55 -6.27 25.83
N ASP A 51 -5.14 -7.30 26.44
CA ASP A 51 -4.62 -8.67 26.44
C ASP A 51 -4.19 -9.08 25.03
N THR A 52 -2.92 -9.45 24.87
CA THR A 52 -2.28 -9.64 23.56
C THR A 52 -2.91 -10.81 22.80
N PRO A 53 -3.63 -10.57 21.68
CA PRO A 53 -4.14 -11.66 20.86
C PRO A 53 -2.98 -12.40 20.18
N THR A 54 -3.19 -13.69 19.89
CA THR A 54 -2.22 -14.52 19.16
C THR A 54 -2.06 -14.02 17.73
N ALA A 55 -0.81 -14.01 17.22
CA ALA A 55 -0.50 -13.64 15.85
C ALA A 55 -1.31 -14.48 14.85
N ILE A 56 -1.97 -13.81 13.89
CA ILE A 56 -2.86 -14.48 12.93
C ILE A 56 -2.06 -15.06 11.75
N THR A 57 -0.97 -14.39 11.38
CA THR A 57 -0.02 -14.75 10.31
C THR A 57 1.42 -14.55 10.78
N ASP A 58 2.38 -15.27 10.19
CA ASP A 58 3.82 -14.98 10.34
C ASP A 58 4.36 -14.10 9.18
N GLN A 59 3.57 -13.85 8.14
CA GLN A 59 3.99 -13.21 6.89
C GLN A 59 2.95 -12.23 6.33
N ILE A 60 3.39 -11.06 5.90
CA ILE A 60 2.59 -10.09 5.14
C ILE A 60 3.28 -9.81 3.79
N LEU A 61 2.56 -10.07 2.70
CA LEU A 61 2.92 -9.64 1.36
C LEU A 61 2.05 -8.43 0.98
N ILE A 62 2.70 -7.30 0.71
CA ILE A 62 2.07 -6.06 0.26
C ILE A 62 2.36 -5.90 -1.23
N LEU A 63 1.30 -5.92 -2.03
CA LEU A 63 1.31 -5.70 -3.48
C LEU A 63 0.68 -4.33 -3.75
N PHE A 64 1.52 -3.36 -4.07
CA PHE A 64 1.07 -2.01 -4.38
C PHE A 64 1.04 -1.82 -5.91
N VAL A 65 -0.09 -1.35 -6.44
CA VAL A 65 -0.24 -1.01 -7.87
C VAL A 65 -0.62 0.46 -7.99
N ASP A 66 0.30 1.27 -8.49
CA ASP A 66 0.09 2.71 -8.63
C ASP A 66 -1.03 3.03 -9.62
N GLY A 67 -1.85 4.02 -9.27
CA GLY A 67 -2.85 4.58 -10.16
C GLY A 67 -3.99 3.63 -10.57
N MET A 68 -4.08 2.40 -10.03
CA MET A 68 -5.06 1.41 -10.47
C MET A 68 -6.49 1.69 -9.96
N ARG A 69 -7.40 1.98 -10.90
CA ARG A 69 -8.83 2.15 -10.64
C ARG A 69 -9.55 0.83 -10.38
N TYR A 70 -10.44 0.84 -9.38
CA TYR A 70 -11.25 -0.33 -9.05
C TYR A 70 -12.17 -0.79 -10.18
N ASP A 71 -12.88 0.12 -10.84
CA ASP A 71 -13.79 -0.23 -11.93
C ASP A 71 -13.05 -0.78 -13.15
N LYS A 72 -11.81 -0.33 -13.38
CA LYS A 72 -10.96 -0.81 -14.47
C LYS A 72 -10.29 -2.14 -14.17
N MET A 73 -9.93 -2.39 -12.91
CA MET A 73 -9.53 -3.73 -12.45
C MET A 73 -10.64 -4.75 -12.71
N LEU A 74 -11.91 -4.41 -12.43
CA LEU A 74 -13.05 -5.30 -12.72
C LEU A 74 -13.35 -5.47 -14.22
N GLU A 75 -12.91 -4.54 -15.07
CA GLU A 75 -13.08 -4.61 -16.54
C GLU A 75 -12.00 -5.49 -17.19
N ALA A 76 -10.79 -5.46 -16.64
CA ALA A 76 -9.62 -6.19 -17.12
C ALA A 76 -9.73 -7.71 -16.87
N ASN A 77 -9.01 -8.51 -17.67
CA ASN A 77 -8.87 -9.94 -17.42
C ASN A 77 -7.77 -10.20 -16.38
N THR A 78 -8.15 -10.26 -15.09
CA THR A 78 -7.22 -10.36 -13.96
C THR A 78 -7.41 -11.64 -13.12
N PRO A 79 -7.13 -12.84 -13.67
CA PRO A 79 -7.45 -14.10 -12.99
C PRO A 79 -6.77 -14.27 -11.61
N ASN A 80 -5.60 -13.65 -11.38
CA ASN A 80 -4.90 -13.77 -10.10
C ASN A 80 -5.54 -12.86 -9.05
N MET A 81 -5.80 -11.58 -9.39
CA MET A 81 -6.54 -10.66 -8.53
C MET A 81 -7.97 -11.17 -8.29
N ASP A 82 -8.64 -11.74 -9.30
CA ASP A 82 -9.96 -12.37 -9.15
C ASP A 82 -9.93 -13.51 -8.13
N SER A 83 -8.87 -14.33 -8.14
CA SER A 83 -8.66 -15.37 -7.13
C SER A 83 -8.46 -14.78 -5.73
N LEU A 84 -7.70 -13.68 -5.61
CA LEU A 84 -7.53 -12.97 -4.33
C LEU A 84 -8.88 -12.40 -3.84
N MET A 85 -9.69 -11.84 -4.73
CA MET A 85 -11.04 -11.35 -4.40
C MET A 85 -11.95 -12.49 -3.95
N ALA A 86 -11.98 -13.60 -4.70
CA ALA A 86 -12.82 -14.76 -4.41
C ALA A 86 -12.46 -15.47 -3.10
N ASN A 87 -11.19 -15.42 -2.70
CA ASN A 87 -10.66 -16.06 -1.49
C ASN A 87 -10.35 -15.06 -0.36
N GLY A 88 -10.80 -13.81 -0.49
CA GLY A 88 -10.43 -12.71 0.39
C GLY A 88 -11.60 -11.80 0.74
N THR A 89 -11.28 -10.56 1.12
CA THR A 89 -12.22 -9.47 1.33
C THR A 89 -11.83 -8.32 0.41
N THR A 90 -12.73 -7.91 -0.47
CA THR A 90 -12.56 -6.76 -1.36
C THR A 90 -13.33 -5.56 -0.83
N PHE A 91 -12.66 -4.43 -0.71
CA PHE A 91 -13.28 -3.18 -0.27
C PHE A 91 -13.83 -2.42 -1.48
N SER A 92 -15.01 -2.81 -1.94
CA SER A 92 -15.62 -2.30 -3.18
C SER A 92 -15.92 -0.79 -3.19
N ASN A 93 -15.90 -0.13 -2.02
CA ASN A 93 -16.05 1.32 -1.88
C ASN A 93 -14.84 1.96 -1.18
N TYR A 94 -13.65 1.39 -1.35
CA TYR A 94 -12.40 2.00 -0.89
C TYR A 94 -12.16 3.35 -1.58
N ARG A 95 -11.72 4.33 -0.80
CA ARG A 95 -11.39 5.68 -1.22
C ARG A 95 -10.07 6.11 -0.63
N VAL A 96 -9.25 6.74 -1.46
CA VAL A 96 -7.92 7.22 -1.09
C VAL A 96 -8.03 8.57 -0.37
N ILE A 97 -6.95 9.02 0.28
CA ILE A 97 -6.94 10.33 0.94
C ILE A 97 -6.74 11.45 -0.09
N LEU A 98 -7.23 12.65 0.26
CA LEU A 98 -7.12 13.84 -0.58
C LEU A 98 -5.93 14.74 -0.17
N PRO A 99 -5.29 15.41 -1.14
CA PRO A 99 -5.46 15.23 -2.59
C PRO A 99 -4.98 13.85 -3.05
N SER A 100 -5.56 13.31 -4.14
CA SER A 100 -5.29 11.95 -4.62
C SER A 100 -3.96 11.83 -5.38
N TYR A 101 -2.92 12.50 -4.88
CA TYR A 101 -1.56 12.43 -5.39
C TYR A 101 -0.84 11.25 -4.74
N SER A 102 0.09 10.65 -5.48
CA SER A 102 0.81 9.46 -5.08
C SER A 102 1.62 9.66 -3.81
N ARG A 103 2.47 10.69 -3.74
CA ARG A 103 3.25 11.00 -2.52
C ARG A 103 2.38 11.24 -1.29
N VAL A 104 1.21 11.84 -1.47
CA VAL A 104 0.27 12.12 -0.37
C VAL A 104 -0.28 10.81 0.19
N ASN A 105 -0.71 9.91 -0.70
CA ASN A 105 -1.25 8.63 -0.30
C ASN A 105 -0.16 7.67 0.20
N TYR A 106 1.03 7.64 -0.40
CA TYR A 106 2.15 6.88 0.14
C TYR A 106 2.50 7.30 1.56
N ALA A 107 2.50 8.61 1.85
CA ALA A 107 2.75 9.11 3.20
C ALA A 107 1.65 8.67 4.16
N ALA A 108 0.38 8.75 3.74
CA ALA A 108 -0.76 8.31 4.53
C ALA A 108 -0.71 6.81 4.83
N PHE A 109 -0.39 5.97 3.84
CA PHE A 109 -0.22 4.53 4.00
C PHE A 109 1.00 4.18 4.86
N SER A 110 2.10 4.88 4.66
CA SER A 110 3.34 4.66 5.42
C SER A 110 3.15 4.96 6.91
N THR A 111 2.37 5.99 7.25
CA THR A 111 2.27 6.50 8.64
C THR A 111 0.94 6.20 9.31
N GLY A 112 -0.05 5.76 8.54
CA GLY A 112 -1.42 5.64 9.02
C GLY A 112 -2.13 6.97 9.32
N SER A 113 -1.59 8.08 8.82
CA SER A 113 -2.02 9.42 9.20
C SER A 113 -2.67 10.18 8.04
N THR A 114 -3.41 11.25 8.35
CA THR A 114 -4.05 12.08 7.33
C THR A 114 -3.06 13.06 6.69
N THR A 115 -3.38 13.61 5.51
CA THR A 115 -2.60 14.65 4.81
C THR A 115 -2.16 15.80 5.72
N ASN A 116 -3.06 16.27 6.61
CA ASN A 116 -2.76 17.35 7.54
C ASN A 116 -1.73 16.96 8.61
N MET A 117 -1.63 15.68 8.95
CA MET A 117 -0.66 15.17 9.91
C MET A 117 0.67 14.84 9.23
N THR A 118 0.64 14.26 8.03
CA THR A 118 1.86 13.94 7.28
C THR A 118 2.54 15.18 6.71
N ASN A 119 1.78 16.27 6.53
CA ASN A 119 2.26 17.53 5.94
C ASN A 119 2.74 17.37 4.48
N VAL A 120 2.32 16.28 3.81
CA VAL A 120 2.61 15.99 2.40
C VAL A 120 1.37 16.34 1.57
N PHE A 121 1.49 17.29 0.64
CA PHE A 121 0.35 17.82 -0.12
C PHE A 121 0.47 17.66 -1.64
N ALA A 122 1.59 17.17 -2.16
CA ALA A 122 1.83 17.03 -3.60
C ALA A 122 2.93 16.01 -3.92
N ASN A 123 2.99 15.56 -5.18
CA ASN A 123 4.01 14.63 -5.69
C ASN A 123 5.44 15.19 -5.68
N GLY A 124 5.60 16.51 -5.60
CA GLY A 124 6.93 17.13 -5.48
C GLY A 124 7.54 17.07 -4.07
N TYR A 125 6.89 16.43 -3.10
CA TYR A 125 7.47 16.25 -1.76
C TYR A 125 8.62 15.25 -1.80
N ASP A 126 9.80 15.71 -1.36
CA ASP A 126 11.06 14.97 -1.57
C ASP A 126 11.85 14.71 -0.27
N ASP A 127 11.32 15.17 0.86
CA ASP A 127 11.93 15.04 2.19
C ASP A 127 11.55 13.70 2.87
N GLU A 128 12.21 13.39 3.99
CA GLU A 128 11.78 12.29 4.86
C GLU A 128 10.53 12.67 5.65
N LEU A 129 9.67 11.68 5.92
CA LEU A 129 8.50 11.89 6.77
C LEU A 129 8.92 12.16 8.22
N GLU A 130 8.34 13.21 8.82
CA GLU A 130 8.53 13.53 10.23
C GLU A 130 7.85 12.52 11.17
N LEU A 131 6.77 11.89 10.69
CA LEU A 131 6.02 10.88 11.43
C LEU A 131 6.67 9.50 11.29
N PRO A 132 6.62 8.66 12.35
CA PRO A 132 7.08 7.30 12.24
C PRO A 132 6.29 6.55 11.18
N THR A 133 7.00 5.89 10.27
CA THR A 133 6.39 4.97 9.32
C THR A 133 6.19 3.61 9.97
N LEU A 134 5.34 2.81 9.36
CA LEU A 134 5.19 1.41 9.67
C LEU A 134 6.54 0.70 9.82
N TYR A 135 7.43 0.88 8.84
CA TYR A 135 8.71 0.20 8.82
C TYR A 135 9.56 0.65 10.02
N SER A 136 9.56 1.95 10.35
CA SER A 136 10.27 2.47 11.52
C SER A 136 9.75 1.94 12.87
N LEU A 137 8.46 1.56 12.95
CA LEU A 137 7.84 1.02 14.16
C LEU A 137 8.12 -0.48 14.36
N ILE A 138 8.60 -1.17 13.32
CA ILE A 138 8.99 -2.58 13.36
C ILE A 138 10.48 -2.66 13.68
N ASP A 139 10.82 -3.07 14.91
CA ASP A 139 12.21 -3.31 15.27
C ASP A 139 12.80 -4.42 14.34
N SER A 140 14.01 -4.35 13.83
CA SER A 140 14.47 -5.38 12.88
C SER A 140 14.91 -6.71 13.55
N ASN A 141 15.15 -6.73 14.87
CA ASN A 141 15.67 -7.91 15.58
C ASN A 141 14.70 -9.10 15.74
N ASP A 142 13.50 -9.01 15.19
CA ASP A 142 12.44 -9.98 15.45
C ASP A 142 11.48 -10.11 14.28
N LEU A 143 11.44 -9.15 13.36
CA LEU A 143 10.96 -9.34 12.00
C LEU A 143 11.78 -8.53 11.03
N ASN A 144 12.11 -9.15 9.91
CA ASN A 144 12.71 -8.47 8.79
C ASN A 144 11.66 -7.93 7.82
N LYS A 145 11.99 -6.84 7.15
CA LYS A 145 11.13 -6.15 6.21
C LYS A 145 11.89 -5.80 4.94
N SER A 146 11.26 -6.03 3.79
CA SER A 146 11.85 -5.72 2.49
C SER A 146 11.01 -4.76 1.68
N LEU A 147 11.68 -4.05 0.78
CA LEU A 147 11.08 -3.18 -0.21
C LEU A 147 11.67 -3.50 -1.58
N ILE A 148 10.80 -3.75 -2.56
CA ILE A 148 11.15 -3.92 -3.96
C ILE A 148 10.26 -2.97 -4.77
N SER A 149 10.84 -1.91 -5.32
CA SER A 149 10.12 -0.85 -6.05
C SER A 149 11.09 -0.07 -6.94
N ASP A 150 10.61 0.98 -7.62
CA ASP A 150 11.47 2.06 -8.11
C ASP A 150 12.24 2.78 -6.97
N GLU A 151 13.26 3.55 -7.36
CA GLU A 151 14.06 4.41 -6.45
C GLU A 151 13.32 5.66 -5.93
N GLY A 152 12.09 5.90 -6.38
CA GLY A 152 11.33 7.11 -6.12
C GLY A 152 10.49 7.02 -4.85
N GLY A 153 9.22 6.68 -5.02
CA GLY A 153 8.13 6.82 -4.04
C GLY A 153 8.44 6.22 -2.67
N TRP A 154 8.15 4.94 -2.61
CA TRP A 154 8.26 4.11 -1.43
C TRP A 154 9.69 4.00 -0.90
N ALA A 155 10.69 4.06 -1.79
CA ALA A 155 12.10 4.09 -1.43
C ALA A 155 12.42 5.18 -0.40
N LYS A 156 11.90 6.39 -0.58
CA LYS A 156 12.14 7.51 0.35
C LYS A 156 11.46 7.34 1.70
N PHE A 157 10.29 6.71 1.74
CA PHE A 157 9.49 6.63 2.96
C PHE A 157 9.76 5.37 3.78
N LEU A 158 10.05 4.25 3.13
CA LEU A 158 10.26 2.96 3.78
C LEU A 158 11.69 2.45 3.63
N GLY A 159 12.42 2.84 2.58
CA GLY A 159 13.69 2.25 2.21
C GLY A 159 14.80 2.40 3.25
N LYS A 160 14.83 3.51 4.01
CA LYS A 160 15.83 3.72 5.08
C LYS A 160 15.69 2.73 6.24
N ASP A 161 14.47 2.25 6.47
CA ASP A 161 14.15 1.37 7.59
C ASP A 161 14.13 -0.10 7.14
N SER A 162 13.97 -0.39 5.84
CA SER A 162 14.03 -1.73 5.24
C SER A 162 15.34 -2.47 5.53
N ASP A 163 15.26 -3.77 5.80
CA ASP A 163 16.42 -4.65 5.99
C ASP A 163 16.99 -5.14 4.67
N VAL A 164 16.11 -5.28 3.66
CA VAL A 164 16.46 -5.64 2.28
C VAL A 164 15.76 -4.67 1.37
N THR A 165 16.52 -3.97 0.55
CA THR A 165 15.96 -3.04 -0.43
C THR A 165 16.52 -3.32 -1.80
N VAL A 166 15.62 -3.46 -2.77
CA VAL A 166 15.98 -3.61 -4.17
C VAL A 166 15.25 -2.53 -4.94
N TYR A 167 16.05 -1.70 -5.59
CA TYR A 167 15.53 -0.69 -6.48
C TYR A 167 15.77 -1.10 -7.92
N VAL A 168 14.75 -0.94 -8.75
CA VAL A 168 14.89 -1.11 -10.19
C VAL A 168 15.26 0.24 -10.82
N ASP A 169 16.38 0.27 -11.52
CA ASP A 169 16.89 1.46 -12.22
C ASP A 169 16.27 1.50 -13.63
N THR A 170 15.04 2.02 -13.68
CA THR A 170 14.25 2.14 -14.90
C THR A 170 14.22 3.59 -15.37
N ILE A 171 13.81 3.78 -16.63
CA ILE A 171 13.23 5.07 -17.01
C ILE A 171 11.96 5.21 -16.18
N SER A 172 12.01 6.05 -15.15
CA SER A 172 10.87 6.34 -14.28
C SER A 172 9.61 6.61 -15.10
N HIS A 173 8.49 6.01 -14.68
CA HIS A 173 7.20 6.04 -15.36
C HIS A 173 7.24 5.44 -16.77
N SER A 174 7.69 4.19 -16.88
CA SER A 174 7.64 3.43 -18.13
C SER A 174 6.70 2.23 -18.04
N LEU A 175 6.14 1.82 -19.17
CA LEU A 175 5.27 0.63 -19.28
C LEU A 175 6.01 -0.72 -19.10
N GLN A 176 7.29 -0.68 -18.70
CA GLN A 176 8.15 -1.85 -18.61
C GLN A 176 8.63 -2.11 -17.18
N GLU A 177 8.43 -1.15 -16.28
CA GLU A 177 9.01 -1.16 -14.94
C GLU A 177 8.51 -2.32 -14.10
N GLY A 178 7.22 -2.64 -14.18
CA GLY A 178 6.59 -3.72 -13.44
C GLY A 178 7.16 -5.10 -13.79
N LEU A 179 7.60 -5.31 -15.04
CA LEU A 179 8.34 -6.52 -15.41
C LEU A 179 9.66 -6.60 -14.64
N GLU A 180 10.39 -5.49 -14.56
CA GLU A 180 11.68 -5.43 -13.89
C GLU A 180 11.52 -5.58 -12.36
N VAL A 181 10.50 -4.96 -11.77
CA VAL A 181 10.12 -5.14 -10.36
C VAL A 181 9.82 -6.60 -10.08
N LYS A 182 9.02 -7.25 -10.94
CA LYS A 182 8.68 -8.66 -10.81
C LYS A 182 9.91 -9.54 -10.93
N ASP A 183 10.77 -9.32 -11.93
CA ASP A 183 12.01 -10.09 -12.09
C ASP A 183 12.95 -9.90 -10.89
N ALA A 184 13.06 -8.67 -10.36
CA ALA A 184 13.80 -8.36 -9.15
C ALA A 184 13.22 -9.10 -7.93
N ALA A 185 11.89 -9.16 -7.81
CA ALA A 185 11.21 -9.93 -6.76
C ALA A 185 11.51 -11.42 -6.86
N LEU A 186 11.37 -12.02 -8.06
CA LEU A 186 11.66 -13.43 -8.30
C LEU A 186 13.12 -13.78 -8.03
N ALA A 187 14.05 -12.87 -8.29
CA ALA A 187 15.47 -13.07 -8.04
C ALA A 187 15.86 -12.89 -6.56
N THR A 188 15.21 -11.96 -5.85
CA THR A 188 15.62 -11.53 -4.51
C THR A 188 14.99 -12.36 -3.40
N ILE A 189 13.69 -12.63 -3.52
CA ILE A 189 12.90 -13.31 -2.49
C ILE A 189 13.49 -14.68 -2.14
N PRO A 190 13.95 -15.51 -3.09
CA PRO A 190 14.72 -16.71 -2.78
C PRO A 190 16.03 -16.36 -2.05
N GLY A 191 16.07 -16.56 -0.74
CA GLY A 191 17.24 -16.31 0.11
C GLY A 191 17.18 -15.00 0.91
N ASN A 192 16.27 -14.08 0.58
CA ASN A 192 16.03 -12.85 1.35
C ASN A 192 14.57 -12.71 1.79
N PHE A 193 13.89 -13.84 1.99
CA PHE A 193 12.48 -13.88 2.38
C PHE A 193 12.26 -13.09 3.68
N SER A 194 11.34 -12.14 3.65
CA SER A 194 11.07 -11.22 4.76
C SER A 194 9.68 -11.39 5.34
N ASN A 195 9.54 -11.10 6.65
CA ASN A 195 8.27 -11.14 7.37
C ASN A 195 7.22 -10.19 6.80
N ILE A 196 7.68 -9.05 6.29
CA ILE A 196 6.87 -8.04 5.64
C ILE A 196 7.57 -7.69 4.32
N GLN A 197 6.94 -8.01 3.20
CA GLN A 197 7.50 -7.78 1.87
C GLN A 197 6.61 -6.81 1.12
N PHE A 198 7.16 -5.66 0.74
CA PHE A 198 6.48 -4.68 -0.10
C PHE A 198 7.03 -4.78 -1.53
N ILE A 199 6.12 -4.92 -2.49
CA ILE A 199 6.41 -4.92 -3.93
C ILE A 199 5.51 -3.88 -4.58
N GLY A 200 6.12 -2.86 -5.21
CA GLY A 200 5.40 -1.74 -5.83
C GLY A 200 5.53 -1.71 -7.35
N PHE A 201 4.42 -1.58 -8.06
CA PHE A 201 4.35 -1.53 -9.52
C PHE A 201 3.81 -0.17 -9.99
N ASP A 202 4.45 0.42 -11.00
CA ASP A 202 4.12 1.76 -11.53
C ASP A 202 3.48 1.73 -12.95
N ASP A 203 3.54 0.59 -13.66
CA ASP A 203 3.13 0.48 -15.08
C ASP A 203 1.71 0.99 -15.38
N VAL A 204 0.79 0.77 -14.43
CA VAL A 204 -0.61 1.19 -14.57
C VAL A 204 -0.74 2.72 -14.47
N ASP A 205 -0.01 3.37 -13.55
CA ASP A 205 0.05 4.83 -13.44
C ASP A 205 0.71 5.45 -14.67
N ALA A 206 1.84 4.88 -15.13
CA ALA A 206 2.50 5.30 -16.36
C ALA A 206 1.53 5.27 -17.57
N ALA A 207 0.74 4.20 -17.72
CA ALA A 207 -0.29 4.15 -18.76
C ALA A 207 -1.43 5.15 -18.53
N GLY A 208 -1.80 5.40 -17.27
CA GLY A 208 -2.82 6.37 -16.90
C GLY A 208 -2.42 7.81 -17.24
N HIS A 209 -1.13 8.12 -17.11
CA HIS A 209 -0.55 9.39 -17.54
C HIS A 209 -0.51 9.56 -19.06
N ASP A 210 -0.03 8.55 -19.78
CA ASP A 210 0.21 8.66 -21.23
C ASP A 210 -1.06 8.49 -22.07
N PHE A 211 -2.01 7.66 -21.61
CA PHE A 211 -3.16 7.22 -22.42
C PHE A 211 -4.51 7.42 -21.73
N GLY A 212 -4.54 7.63 -20.42
CA GLY A 212 -5.76 7.75 -19.63
C GLY A 212 -6.46 6.42 -19.34
N ALA A 213 -7.29 6.43 -18.29
CA ALA A 213 -7.92 5.22 -17.77
C ALA A 213 -8.98 4.59 -18.69
N ALA A 214 -9.48 5.33 -19.69
CA ALA A 214 -10.40 4.77 -20.69
C ALA A 214 -9.67 4.05 -21.84
N SER A 215 -8.34 4.08 -21.88
CA SER A 215 -7.57 3.45 -22.94
C SER A 215 -7.46 1.94 -22.77
N SER A 216 -7.32 1.24 -23.90
CA SER A 216 -6.98 -0.18 -23.89
C SER A 216 -5.57 -0.44 -23.33
N THR A 217 -4.66 0.52 -23.45
CA THR A 217 -3.30 0.41 -22.90
C THR A 217 -3.32 0.35 -21.38
N TYR A 218 -4.15 1.18 -20.74
CA TYR A 218 -4.33 1.14 -19.29
C TYR A 218 -4.89 -0.21 -18.80
N ILE A 219 -5.92 -0.73 -19.48
CA ILE A 219 -6.43 -2.09 -19.21
C ILE A 219 -5.34 -3.15 -19.41
N GLN A 220 -4.56 -3.07 -20.49
CA GLN A 220 -3.48 -4.01 -20.76
C GLN A 220 -2.39 -3.98 -19.66
N MET A 221 -2.06 -2.82 -19.09
CA MET A 221 -1.09 -2.74 -18.00
C MET A 221 -1.62 -3.35 -16.69
N ILE A 222 -2.93 -3.23 -16.44
CA ILE A 222 -3.58 -3.95 -15.33
C ILE A 222 -3.45 -5.47 -15.53
N GLU A 223 -3.74 -5.98 -16.74
CA GLU A 223 -3.62 -7.42 -17.07
C GLU A 223 -2.17 -7.92 -16.96
N ASN A 224 -1.20 -7.12 -17.41
CA ASN A 224 0.22 -7.45 -17.26
C ASN A 224 0.62 -7.54 -15.78
N THR A 225 0.20 -6.55 -14.98
CA THR A 225 0.49 -6.51 -13.54
C THR A 225 -0.18 -7.67 -12.80
N ASP A 226 -1.38 -8.08 -13.19
CA ASP A 226 -2.02 -9.31 -12.69
C ASP A 226 -1.16 -10.55 -12.97
N SER A 227 -0.63 -10.69 -14.19
CA SER A 227 0.28 -11.79 -14.53
C SER A 227 1.54 -11.77 -13.66
N TYR A 228 2.11 -10.59 -13.40
CA TYR A 228 3.29 -10.44 -12.53
C TYR A 228 2.99 -10.85 -11.09
N ILE A 229 1.83 -10.46 -10.58
CA ILE A 229 1.34 -10.89 -9.27
C ILE A 229 1.19 -12.42 -9.23
N GLY A 230 0.63 -13.03 -10.29
CA GLY A 230 0.55 -14.48 -10.42
C GLY A 230 1.89 -15.18 -10.26
N GLU A 231 2.92 -14.73 -10.97
CA GLU A 231 4.28 -15.29 -10.86
C GLU A 231 4.87 -15.15 -9.43
N ILE A 232 4.58 -14.04 -8.73
CA ILE A 232 5.01 -13.83 -7.34
C ILE A 232 4.25 -14.75 -6.38
N LEU A 233 2.95 -14.95 -6.59
CA LEU A 233 2.16 -15.88 -5.78
C LEU A 233 2.60 -17.34 -5.98
N ASP A 234 2.91 -17.72 -7.22
CA ASP A 234 3.49 -19.03 -7.55
C ASP A 234 4.86 -19.23 -6.86
N LEU A 235 5.68 -18.18 -6.79
CA LEU A 235 6.92 -18.22 -6.02
C LEU A 235 6.65 -18.47 -4.53
N TYR A 236 5.69 -17.76 -3.92
CA TYR A 236 5.31 -17.96 -2.53
C TYR A 236 4.81 -19.39 -2.26
N ASP A 237 4.04 -19.97 -3.20
CA ASP A 237 3.58 -21.36 -3.11
C ASP A 237 4.76 -22.34 -3.19
N SER A 238 5.69 -22.12 -4.13
CA SER A 238 6.88 -22.96 -4.30
C SER A 238 7.81 -22.94 -3.08
N LEU A 239 7.82 -21.85 -2.32
CA LEU A 239 8.55 -21.70 -1.05
C LEU A 239 7.77 -22.25 0.16
N GLY A 240 6.55 -22.75 -0.05
CA GLY A 240 5.66 -23.24 1.00
C GLY A 240 5.20 -22.14 1.96
N GLN A 241 5.19 -20.89 1.51
CA GLN A 241 4.86 -19.72 2.35
C GLN A 241 3.46 -19.15 2.06
N LEU A 242 2.86 -19.46 0.91
CA LEU A 242 1.56 -18.88 0.49
C LEU A 242 0.46 -19.09 1.54
N ASP A 243 0.27 -20.33 2.03
CA ASP A 243 -0.74 -20.68 3.03
C ASP A 243 -0.55 -19.98 4.40
N ASN A 244 0.65 -19.47 4.67
CA ASN A 244 0.98 -18.76 5.91
C ASN A 244 1.13 -17.25 5.70
N THR A 245 0.70 -16.73 4.55
CA THR A 245 0.85 -15.32 4.18
C THR A 245 -0.50 -14.62 4.17
N THR A 246 -0.56 -13.45 4.80
CA THR A 246 -1.62 -12.46 4.57
C THR A 246 -1.20 -11.57 3.40
N ILE A 247 -2.07 -11.43 2.41
CA ILE A 247 -1.82 -10.64 1.21
C ILE A 247 -2.64 -9.35 1.31
N VAL A 248 -2.00 -8.22 1.04
CA VAL A 248 -2.58 -6.88 0.99
C VAL A 248 -2.32 -6.34 -0.40
N LEU A 249 -3.36 -6.16 -1.21
CA LEU A 249 -3.24 -5.51 -2.53
C LEU A 249 -3.98 -4.19 -2.52
N PHE A 250 -3.33 -3.09 -2.86
CA PHE A 250 -4.00 -1.79 -2.94
C PHE A 250 -3.40 -0.84 -3.97
N SER A 251 -4.18 0.18 -4.31
CA SER A 251 -3.72 1.38 -5.02
C SER A 251 -3.95 2.65 -4.19
N ASP A 252 -3.22 3.69 -4.55
CA ASP A 252 -3.11 4.97 -3.86
C ASP A 252 -3.92 6.09 -4.54
N HIS A 253 -4.28 5.94 -5.81
CA HIS A 253 -5.26 6.73 -6.53
C HIS A 253 -5.79 6.02 -7.78
N GLY A 254 -6.58 6.74 -8.58
CA GLY A 254 -6.95 6.38 -9.95
C GLY A 254 -6.70 7.54 -10.91
N HIS A 255 -7.06 7.37 -12.19
CA HIS A 255 -6.98 8.44 -13.21
C HIS A 255 -8.34 8.81 -13.80
N GLU A 256 -8.43 10.05 -14.27
CA GLU A 256 -9.48 10.40 -15.22
C GLU A 256 -9.42 9.54 -16.49
N ASP A 257 -10.57 9.42 -17.17
CA ASP A 257 -10.67 8.66 -18.41
C ASP A 257 -9.69 9.17 -19.49
N ILE A 258 -9.43 10.48 -19.50
CA ILE A 258 -8.48 11.14 -20.40
C ILE A 258 -7.04 11.20 -19.86
N GLY A 259 -6.81 10.68 -18.66
CA GLY A 259 -5.53 10.74 -17.96
C GLY A 259 -5.40 11.90 -16.96
N GLY A 260 -4.39 11.77 -16.10
CA GLY A 260 -4.16 12.66 -14.96
C GLY A 260 -4.91 12.28 -13.69
N HIS A 261 -4.37 12.73 -12.56
CA HIS A 261 -4.85 12.45 -11.20
C HIS A 261 -4.49 13.60 -10.23
N GLY A 262 -4.86 13.46 -8.95
CA GLY A 262 -4.56 14.43 -7.89
C GLY A 262 -5.76 15.21 -7.33
N GLY A 263 -6.90 15.11 -7.99
CA GLY A 263 -8.15 15.74 -7.64
C GLY A 263 -9.00 14.91 -6.66
N GLU A 264 -10.31 15.13 -6.74
CA GLU A 264 -11.30 14.61 -5.80
C GLU A 264 -12.46 13.87 -6.47
N THR A 265 -12.33 13.59 -7.77
CA THR A 265 -13.37 12.86 -8.52
C THR A 265 -13.39 11.39 -8.11
N ILE A 266 -14.51 10.72 -8.40
CA ILE A 266 -14.62 9.27 -8.19
C ILE A 266 -13.56 8.52 -9.00
N ALA A 267 -13.28 8.93 -10.24
CA ALA A 267 -12.27 8.30 -11.09
C ALA A 267 -10.87 8.36 -10.45
N GLN A 268 -10.54 9.48 -9.80
CA GLN A 268 -9.22 9.69 -9.18
C GLN A 268 -9.13 9.10 -7.76
N THR A 269 -10.26 8.89 -7.09
CA THR A 269 -10.28 8.46 -5.68
C THR A 269 -10.74 7.02 -5.45
N HIS A 270 -11.37 6.36 -6.43
CA HIS A 270 -11.78 4.96 -6.35
C HIS A 270 -10.61 4.01 -6.64
N GLY A 271 -9.70 3.90 -5.70
CA GLY A 271 -8.64 2.91 -5.76
C GLY A 271 -9.16 1.49 -5.54
N SER A 272 -8.28 0.51 -5.74
CA SER A 272 -8.53 -0.91 -5.47
C SER A 272 -7.97 -1.27 -4.11
N PHE A 273 -8.66 -2.15 -3.38
CA PHE A 273 -8.12 -2.68 -2.12
C PHE A 273 -8.70 -4.07 -1.80
N ILE A 274 -7.80 -5.04 -1.67
CA ILE A 274 -8.09 -6.45 -1.39
C ILE A 274 -7.22 -6.91 -0.21
N LEU A 275 -7.83 -7.65 0.71
CA LEU A 275 -7.13 -8.48 1.69
C LEU A 275 -7.38 -9.95 1.35
N ALA A 276 -6.37 -10.80 1.39
CA ALA A 276 -6.51 -12.23 1.11
C ALA A 276 -5.52 -13.07 1.92
N GLY A 277 -5.65 -14.40 1.82
CA GLY A 277 -4.74 -15.35 2.45
C GLY A 277 -4.99 -15.56 3.95
N LYS A 278 -3.93 -15.95 4.67
CA LYS A 278 -4.00 -16.37 6.07
C LYS A 278 -4.66 -15.30 6.93
N GLY A 279 -5.66 -15.70 7.71
CA GLY A 279 -6.32 -14.81 8.67
C GLY A 279 -7.40 -13.91 8.10
N VAL A 280 -7.55 -13.86 6.79
CA VAL A 280 -8.62 -13.11 6.14
C VAL A 280 -9.80 -14.06 5.91
N THR A 281 -10.95 -13.70 6.44
CA THR A 281 -12.20 -14.43 6.17
C THR A 281 -12.82 -13.89 4.89
N ASN A 282 -13.32 -14.76 4.03
CA ASN A 282 -14.15 -14.32 2.91
C ASN A 282 -15.39 -13.59 3.45
N LYS A 283 -15.50 -12.30 3.14
CA LYS A 283 -16.69 -11.50 3.37
C LYS A 283 -17.14 -11.06 1.99
N GLY A 284 -18.04 -11.88 1.41
CA GLY A 284 -18.63 -11.65 0.09
C GLY A 284 -19.37 -10.32 -0.03
#